data_AF-A0A2M6Y286-F1
#
_entry.id   AF-A0A2M6Y286-F1
#
_cell.length_a   1.000
_cell.length_b   1.000
_cell.length_c   1.000
_cell.angle_alpha   90.00
_cell.angle_beta   90.00
_cell.angle_gamma   90.00
#
_symmetry.space_group_name_H-M   'P 1'
#
loop_
_entity.id
_entity.type
_entity.pdbx_description
1 polymer ?
#
loop_
_entity_poly.entity_id
_entity_poly.type
_entity_poly.pdbx_seq_one_letter_code
_entity_poly.pdbx_strand_id
1 'polypeptide(L)' 'MGLDKPVIVQYGVWLGKVVRGNFGNSTSTQTSVIKLIRQRASATGQLALGAWLFGTLVGVPLGVFSATNRGKFLD' A
#
# COMPACT_ATOMS: atom_id res chain seq x y z
N MET A 1 10.21 -10.96 25.95
CA MET A 1 9.43 -11.72 24.94
C MET A 1 9.05 -13.01 25.64
N GLY A 2 7.76 -13.26 25.87
CA GLY A 2 7.30 -14.43 26.63
C GLY A 2 7.45 -15.70 25.81
N LEU A 3 8.70 -16.12 25.59
CA LEU A 3 9.09 -17.29 24.79
C LEU A 3 8.70 -18.61 25.45
N ASP A 4 8.32 -18.59 26.73
CA ASP A 4 7.90 -19.77 27.50
C ASP A 4 6.42 -20.14 27.35
N LYS A 5 5.66 -19.43 26.51
CA LYS A 5 4.21 -19.63 26.36
C LYS A 5 3.85 -20.25 25.00
N PRO A 6 2.85 -21.15 24.95
CA PRO A 6 2.41 -21.78 23.72
C PRO A 6 2.06 -20.74 22.64
N VAL A 7 2.42 -21.06 21.40
CA VAL A 7 2.38 -20.16 20.23
C VAL A 7 1.02 -19.48 20.05
N ILE A 8 -0.06 -20.19 20.36
CA ILE A 8 -1.44 -19.67 20.32
C ILE A 8 -1.63 -18.47 21.25
N VAL A 9 -1.04 -18.49 22.45
CA VAL A 9 -1.19 -17.42 23.44
C VAL A 9 -0.34 -16.22 23.04
N GLN A 10 0.85 -16.44 22.49
CA GLN A 10 1.65 -15.38 21.89
C GLN A 10 0.91 -14.68 20.75
N TYR A 11 0.26 -15.45 19.87
CA TYR A 11 -0.51 -14.91 18.76
C TYR A 11 -1.70 -14.10 19.25
N GLY A 12 -2.47 -14.60 20.23
CA GLY A 12 -3.59 -13.86 20.82
C GLY A 12 -3.16 -12.54 21.48
N VAL A 13 -2.04 -12.54 22.22
CA VAL A 13 -1.49 -11.32 22.83
C VAL A 13 -0.97 -10.34 21.78
N TRP A 14 -0.37 -10.83 20.70
CA TRP A 14 0.06 -9.99 19.57
C TRP A 14 -1.15 -9.39 18.85
N LEU A 15 -2.17 -10.18 18.57
CA LEU A 15 -3.40 -9.74 17.90
C LEU A 15 -4.11 -8.63 18.71
N GLY A 16 -4.23 -8.82 20.03
CA GLY A 16 -4.80 -7.80 20.91
C GLY A 16 -4.01 -6.49 20.94
N LYS A 17 -2.68 -6.54 20.74
CA LYS A 17 -1.84 -5.34 20.62
C LYS A 17 -1.98 -4.69 19.25
N VAL A 18 -2.05 -5.48 18.18
CA VAL A 18 -2.25 -5.01 16.80
C VAL A 18 -3.58 -4.28 16.65
N VAL A 19 -4.67 -4.84 17.18
CA VAL A 19 -6.01 -4.20 17.13
C VAL A 19 -6.03 -2.87 17.92
N ARG A 20 -5.20 -2.73 18.96
CA ARG A 20 -5.01 -1.47 19.69
C ARG A 20 -4.02 -0.50 19.01
N GLY A 21 -3.59 -0.81 17.79
CA GLY A 21 -2.64 0.00 17.03
C GLY A 21 -1.19 -0.11 17.51
N ASN A 22 -0.87 -1.04 18.42
CA ASN A 22 0.50 -1.30 18.86
C ASN A 22 1.04 -2.55 18.14
N PHE A 23 1.63 -2.32 16.96
CA PHE A 23 2.25 -3.37 16.14
C PHE A 23 3.57 -3.91 16.73
N GLY A 24 4.02 -3.37 17.87
CA GLY A 24 5.31 -3.70 18.48
C GLY A 24 6.51 -3.08 17.77
N ASN A 25 7.69 -3.42 18.27
CA ASN A 25 8.97 -3.10 17.63
C ASN A 25 9.40 -4.28 16.77
N SER A 26 9.95 -3.99 15.58
CA SER A 26 10.48 -5.02 14.69
C SER A 26 11.61 -5.79 15.40
N THR A 27 11.45 -7.11 15.56
CA THR A 27 12.46 -7.99 16.16
C THR A 27 13.79 -7.97 15.39
N SER A 28 13.79 -7.54 14.13
CA SER A 28 14.98 -7.47 13.27
C SER A 28 15.67 -6.09 13.23
N THR A 29 15.01 -5.00 13.67
CA THR A 29 15.55 -3.62 13.50
C THR A 29 15.30 -2.72 14.71
N GLN A 30 14.71 -3.25 15.80
CA GLN A 30 14.31 -2.52 17.02
C GLN A 30 13.48 -1.23 16.77
N THR A 31 12.97 -1.04 15.56
CA THR A 31 12.28 0.18 15.15
C THR A 31 10.77 -0.10 15.12
N SER A 32 9.98 0.90 15.51
CA SER A 32 8.51 0.82 15.48
C SER A 32 8.01 0.47 14.07
N VAL A 33 7.25 -0.62 13.97
CA VAL A 33 6.70 -1.11 12.68
C VAL A 33 5.77 -0.05 12.05
N ILE A 34 5.06 0.72 12.88
CA ILE A 34 4.19 1.81 12.45
C ILE A 34 4.97 2.89 11.70
N LYS A 35 6.18 3.22 12.16
CA LYS A 35 7.04 4.21 11.51
C LYS A 35 7.45 3.72 10.12
N LEU A 36 7.79 2.43 9.99
CA LEU A 36 8.14 1.80 8.72
C LEU A 36 6.94 1.74 7.76
N ILE A 37 5.76 1.35 8.26
CA ILE A 37 4.52 1.31 7.48
C ILE A 37 4.18 2.71 6.97
N ARG A 38 4.24 3.74 7.83
CA ARG A 38 3.94 5.12 7.44
C ARG A 38 4.92 5.64 6.39
N GLN A 39 6.21 5.33 6.53
CA GLN A 39 7.23 5.72 5.57
C GLN A 39 7.01 5.05 4.20
N ARG A 40 6.73 3.74 4.16
CA ARG A 40 6.45 3.02 2.92
C ARG A 40 5.10 3.40 2.30
N ALA A 41 4.10 3.67 3.11
CA ALA A 41 2.78 4.12 2.67
C ALA A 41 2.89 5.49 1.96
N SER A 42 3.68 6.42 2.50
CA SER A 42 3.94 7.72 1.86
C SER A 42 4.62 7.56 0.50
N ALA A 43 5.65 6.71 0.41
CA ALA A 43 6.36 6.46 -0.86
C ALA A 43 5.44 5.81 -1.91
N THR A 44 4.63 4.83 -1.50
CA THR A 44 3.65 4.18 -2.39
C THR A 44 2.58 5.15 -2.85
N GLY A 45 2.11 6.03 -1.95
CA GLY A 45 1.13 7.07 -2.26
C GLY A 45 1.65 8.05 -3.31
N GLN A 46 2.90 8.47 -3.22
CA GLN A 46 3.52 9.36 -4.21
C GLN A 46 3.59 8.68 -5.59
N LEU A 47 4.01 7.42 -5.65
CA LEU A 47 4.07 6.64 -6.89
C LEU A 47 2.66 6.43 -7.48
N ALA A 48 1.69 6.05 -6.65
CA ALA A 48 0.31 5.83 -7.08
C ALA A 48 -0.32 7.11 -7.64
N LEU A 49 -0.14 8.25 -6.96
CA LEU A 49 -0.62 9.55 -7.43
C LEU A 49 0.05 9.96 -8.74
N GLY A 50 1.36 9.79 -8.86
CA GLY A 50 2.08 10.09 -10.09
C GLY A 50 1.61 9.24 -11.28
N ALA A 51 1.49 7.92 -11.08
CA ALA A 51 0.99 7.00 -12.09
C ALA A 51 -0.47 7.31 -12.48
N TRP A 52 -1.32 7.64 -11.51
CA TRP A 52 -2.72 7.96 -11.77
C TRP A 52 -2.89 9.27 -12.55
N LEU A 53 -2.14 10.32 -12.18
CA LEU A 53 -2.13 11.59 -12.91
C LEU A 53 -1.61 11.41 -14.33
N PHE A 54 -0.49 10.72 -14.51
CA PHE A 54 0.09 10.47 -15.82
C PHE A 54 -0.82 9.61 -16.70
N GLY A 55 -1.34 8.52 -16.15
CA GLY A 55 -2.29 7.64 -16.83
C GLY A 55 -3.58 8.36 -17.22
N THR A 56 -4.07 9.28 -16.40
CA THR A 56 -5.26 10.08 -16.73
C THR A 56 -4.95 11.14 -17.79
N LEU A 57 -3.82 11.86 -17.65
CA LEU A 57 -3.40 12.89 -18.60
C LEU A 57 -3.13 12.34 -19.99
N VAL A 58 -2.62 11.12 -20.10
CA VAL A 58 -2.33 10.49 -21.40
C VAL A 58 -3.51 9.64 -21.87
N GLY A 59 -4.11 8.88 -20.97
CA GLY A 59 -5.21 7.96 -21.28
C GLY A 59 -6.51 8.66 -21.65
N VAL A 60 -6.85 9.80 -21.03
CA VAL A 60 -8.07 10.54 -21.38
C VAL A 60 -7.97 11.13 -22.80
N PRO A 61 -6.92 11.87 -23.20
CA PRO A 61 -6.81 12.34 -24.58
C PRO A 61 -6.74 11.22 -25.61
N LEU A 62 -6.01 10.14 -25.34
CA LEU A 62 -5.96 8.97 -26.24
C LEU A 62 -7.32 8.28 -26.36
N GLY A 63 -8.05 8.17 -25.25
CA GLY A 63 -9.41 7.64 -25.23
C GLY A 63 -10.38 8.53 -26.02
N VAL A 64 -10.30 9.85 -25.85
CA VAL A 64 -11.11 10.83 -26.60
C VAL A 64 -10.76 10.80 -28.10
N PHE A 65 -9.47 10.72 -28.45
CA PHE A 65 -9.03 10.60 -29.83
C PHE A 65 -9.54 9.30 -30.47
N SER A 66 -9.44 8.17 -29.77
CA SER A 66 -9.98 6.89 -30.22
C SER A 66 -11.51 6.92 -30.35
N ALA A 67 -12.21 7.57 -29.42
CA ALA A 67 -13.66 7.70 -29.47
C ALA A 67 -14.13 8.61 -30.63
N THR A 68 -13.36 9.65 -30.97
CA THR A 68 -13.69 10.59 -32.04
C THR A 68 -13.32 10.05 -33.43
N ASN A 69 -12.27 9.23 -33.52
CA ASN A 69 -11.90 8.49 -34.74
C ASN A 69 -12.60 7.13 -34.87
N ARG A 70 -13.55 6.81 -33.98
CA ARG A 70 -14.36 5.60 -34.06
C ARG A 70 -15.25 5.68 -35.31
N GLY A 71 -14.77 5.09 -36.42
CA GLY A 71 -15.42 5.11 -37.74
C GLY A 71 -14.62 5.72 -38.89
N LYS A 72 -13.34 6.11 -38.72
CA LYS A 72 -12.47 6.59 -39.82
C LYS A 72 -11.26 5.69 -40.07
N PHE A 73 -11.27 5.01 -41.24
CA PHE A 73 -10.19 4.52 -42.13
C PHE A 73 -8.85 3.98 -41.59
N LEU A 74 -8.68 3.78 -40.29
CA LEU A 74 -7.62 2.93 -39.72
C LEU A 74 -8.27 1.84 -38.88
N ASP A 75 -9.15 1.06 -39.51
CA ASP A 75 -9.35 -0.34 -39.15
C ASP A 75 -8.11 -1.13 -39.62
#